data_AF-A0A397EGA0-F1
#
_entry.id   AF-A0A397EGA0-F1
#
_cell.length_a   1.000
_cell.length_b   1.000
_cell.length_c   1.000
_cell.angle_alpha   90.00
_cell.angle_beta   90.00
_cell.angle_gamma   90.00
#
_symmetry.space_group_name_H-M   'P 1'
#
loop_
_entity.id
_entity.type
_entity.pdbx_description
1 polymer ?
#
loop_
_entity_poly.entity_id
_entity_poly.type
_entity_poly.pdbx_seq_one_letter_code
_entity_poly.pdbx_strand_id
1 'polypeptide(L)'
;VPTSQANTWTAKAFPADPAETDVAKGFNQVYCYAEGGRFCVTSSVKDAVNTFFPSVGQSGIDAFVLAGVDVTANTGLIGLCDQVNAKLTSSPALSSALPKEYKDACATCQDVKTKYGEYSSLFDWVESQCPLTQETAQWCGKFLLTKNQTSLYDGAPYKQCRAPVLGLWKDYGTKVGIGGVVLAVVSMVLIVFSCKAARSQDNDGYSGA
;
A
#
# COMPACT_ATOMS: atom_id res chain seq x y z
N VAL A 1 -17.26 -13.33 22.99
CA VAL A 1 -16.70 -13.27 21.62
C VAL A 1 -15.98 -11.94 21.50
N PRO A 2 -14.66 -11.87 21.24
CA PRO A 2 -14.02 -10.56 21.10
C PRO A 2 -14.51 -9.96 19.79
N THR A 3 -15.44 -9.01 19.89
CA THR A 3 -15.86 -8.20 18.75
C THR A 3 -14.71 -7.28 18.38
N SER A 4 -13.94 -7.63 17.35
CA SER A 4 -12.93 -6.75 16.78
C SER A 4 -13.55 -5.37 16.50
N GLN A 5 -12.82 -4.29 16.80
CA GLN A 5 -13.24 -2.91 16.49
C GLN A 5 -13.59 -2.75 15.00
N ALA A 6 -12.92 -3.49 14.11
CA ALA A 6 -13.26 -3.49 12.69
C ALA A 6 -14.73 -3.93 12.41
N ASN A 7 -15.27 -4.85 13.22
CA ASN A 7 -16.65 -5.30 13.10
C ASN A 7 -17.65 -4.21 13.52
N THR A 8 -17.33 -3.46 14.58
CA THR A 8 -18.20 -2.37 15.05
C THR A 8 -18.14 -1.14 14.14
N TRP A 9 -17.04 -0.95 13.40
CA TRP A 9 -16.86 0.16 12.46
C TRP A 9 -17.59 -0.04 11.15
N THR A 10 -17.71 -1.29 10.68
CA THR A 10 -18.27 -1.62 9.35
C THR A 10 -19.68 -1.05 9.12
N ALA A 11 -20.51 -0.97 10.17
CA ALA A 11 -21.89 -0.46 10.10
C ALA A 11 -22.02 1.05 10.36
N LYS A 12 -20.93 1.77 10.67
CA LYS A 12 -20.94 3.19 11.04
C LYS A 12 -20.39 4.06 9.92
N ALA A 13 -20.76 5.34 9.89
CA ALA A 13 -20.13 6.33 9.03
C ALA A 13 -18.66 6.53 9.44
N PHE A 14 -17.80 6.79 8.46
CA PHE A 14 -16.40 7.11 8.73
C PHE A 14 -16.25 8.56 9.24
N PRO A 15 -15.34 8.82 10.20
CA PRO A 15 -14.67 7.81 11.03
C PRO A 15 -15.64 7.30 12.12
N ALA A 16 -15.71 5.98 12.27
CA ALA A 16 -16.47 5.28 13.29
C ALA A 16 -15.80 5.37 14.67
N ASP A 17 -14.49 5.59 14.68
CA ASP A 17 -13.62 5.80 15.84
C ASP A 17 -12.39 6.61 15.39
N PRO A 18 -11.77 7.46 16.23
CA PRO A 18 -10.56 8.19 15.88
C PRO A 18 -9.43 7.28 15.34
N ALA A 19 -9.29 6.06 15.85
CA ALA A 19 -8.29 5.10 15.39
C ALA A 19 -8.56 4.56 13.97
N GLU A 20 -9.81 4.62 13.46
CA GLU A 20 -10.10 4.26 12.07
C GLU A 20 -9.39 5.21 11.10
N THR A 21 -9.15 6.46 11.52
CA THR A 21 -8.41 7.47 10.77
C THR A 21 -6.97 7.05 10.51
N ASP A 22 -6.32 6.41 11.49
CA ASP A 22 -4.96 5.89 11.35
C ASP A 22 -4.91 4.66 10.44
N VAL A 23 -5.92 3.79 10.53
CA VAL A 23 -6.09 2.65 9.61
C VAL A 23 -6.26 3.16 8.18
N ALA A 24 -7.12 4.17 7.96
CA ALA A 24 -7.31 4.79 6.66
C ALA A 24 -6.01 5.39 6.12
N LYS A 25 -5.29 6.16 6.94
CA LYS A 25 -4.02 6.79 6.57
C LYS A 25 -2.97 5.77 6.17
N GLY A 26 -2.77 4.73 6.99
CA GLY A 26 -1.81 3.67 6.73
C GLY A 26 -2.19 2.86 5.49
N PHE A 27 -3.47 2.50 5.35
CA PHE A 27 -3.97 1.78 4.19
C PHE A 27 -3.79 2.58 2.90
N ASN A 28 -4.22 3.85 2.86
CA ASN A 28 -4.06 4.71 1.68
C ASN A 28 -2.60 4.79 1.24
N GLN A 29 -1.68 4.93 2.20
CA GLN A 29 -0.25 4.99 1.91
C GLN A 29 0.25 3.69 1.28
N VAL A 30 -0.02 2.54 1.91
CA VAL A 30 0.43 1.23 1.40
C VAL A 30 -0.22 0.91 0.06
N TYR A 31 -1.53 1.16 -0.07
CA TYR A 31 -2.28 0.98 -1.30
C TYR A 31 -1.66 1.80 -2.43
N CYS A 32 -1.34 3.08 -2.22
CA CYS A 32 -0.75 3.89 -3.27
C CYS A 32 0.71 3.53 -3.60
N TYR A 33 1.48 3.00 -2.65
CA TYR A 33 2.79 2.43 -2.98
C TYR A 33 2.67 1.13 -3.76
N ALA A 34 1.62 0.36 -3.50
CA ALA A 34 1.33 -0.90 -4.17
C ALA A 34 0.73 -0.69 -5.58
N GLU A 35 -0.47 -0.15 -5.65
CA GLU A 35 -1.21 0.09 -6.90
C GLU A 35 -0.70 1.29 -7.68
N GLY A 36 -0.23 2.35 -7.01
CA GLY A 36 0.46 3.44 -7.70
C GLY A 36 1.78 2.99 -8.34
N GLY A 37 2.37 1.90 -7.83
CA GLY A 37 3.50 1.22 -8.49
C GLY A 37 3.14 0.67 -9.85
N ARG A 38 1.91 0.21 -10.06
CA ARG A 38 1.41 -0.22 -11.39
C ARG A 38 1.52 0.91 -12.42
N PHE A 39 1.16 2.14 -12.06
CA PHE A 39 1.33 3.30 -12.95
C PHE A 39 2.79 3.67 -13.19
N CYS A 40 3.69 3.26 -12.31
CA CYS A 40 5.12 3.44 -12.52
C CYS A 40 5.72 2.41 -13.48
N VAL A 41 5.25 1.15 -13.47
CA VAL A 41 5.94 0.04 -14.15
C VAL A 41 5.15 -0.69 -15.25
N THR A 42 3.82 -0.78 -15.15
CA THR A 42 3.03 -1.73 -15.97
C THR A 42 1.77 -1.15 -16.62
N SER A 43 1.33 0.06 -16.25
CA SER A 43 0.25 0.74 -16.98
C SER A 43 0.69 1.21 -18.36
N SER A 44 -0.26 1.59 -19.22
CA SER A 44 0.08 2.38 -20.40
C SER A 44 0.70 3.72 -19.97
N VAL A 45 1.62 4.26 -20.77
CA VAL A 45 2.18 5.61 -20.55
C VAL A 45 1.06 6.66 -20.53
N LYS A 46 0.05 6.52 -21.39
CA LYS A 46 -1.11 7.39 -21.41
C LYS A 46 -1.84 7.44 -20.07
N ASP A 47 -2.13 6.28 -19.48
CA ASP A 47 -2.84 6.22 -18.20
C ASP A 47 -1.97 6.72 -17.05
N ALA A 48 -0.66 6.46 -17.10
CA ALA A 48 0.29 7.01 -16.14
C ALA A 48 0.31 8.54 -16.19
N VAL A 49 0.37 9.15 -17.38
CA VAL A 49 0.36 10.61 -17.53
C VAL A 49 -0.95 11.22 -17.05
N ASN A 50 -2.09 10.63 -17.40
CA ASN A 50 -3.40 11.09 -16.92
C ASN A 50 -3.55 10.98 -15.39
N THR A 51 -2.78 10.08 -14.77
CA THR A 51 -2.80 9.85 -13.32
C THR A 51 -1.87 10.79 -12.56
N PHE A 52 -0.62 10.92 -13.00
CA PHE A 52 0.38 11.77 -12.33
C PHE A 52 0.25 13.25 -12.70
N PHE A 53 -0.25 13.53 -13.91
CA PHE A 53 -0.38 14.89 -14.45
C PHE A 53 -1.80 15.13 -15.00
N PRO A 54 -2.85 15.00 -14.18
CA PRO A 54 -4.23 15.15 -14.66
C PRO A 54 -4.52 16.55 -15.26
N SER A 55 -3.74 17.57 -14.88
CA SER A 55 -3.88 18.93 -15.38
C SER A 55 -3.41 19.14 -16.83
N VAL A 56 -2.51 18.30 -17.36
CA VAL A 56 -2.06 18.40 -18.76
C VAL A 56 -2.98 17.63 -19.72
N GLY A 57 -3.75 16.66 -19.21
CA GLY A 57 -4.74 15.91 -19.98
C GLY A 57 -4.25 15.45 -21.36
N GLN A 58 -5.12 15.57 -22.37
CA GLN A 58 -4.80 15.13 -23.73
C GLN A 58 -3.71 15.96 -24.40
N SER A 59 -3.58 17.26 -24.10
CA SER A 59 -2.54 18.10 -24.72
C SER A 59 -1.13 17.71 -24.27
N GLY A 60 -0.96 17.21 -23.04
CA GLY A 60 0.29 16.60 -22.59
C GLY A 60 0.62 15.31 -23.35
N ILE A 61 -0.38 14.46 -23.57
CA ILE A 61 -0.23 13.23 -24.37
C ILE A 61 0.18 13.56 -25.81
N ASP A 62 -0.50 14.53 -26.42
CA ASP A 62 -0.23 14.94 -27.80
C ASP A 62 1.19 15.51 -27.95
N ALA A 63 1.67 16.26 -26.95
CA ALA A 63 3.04 16.75 -26.91
C ALA A 63 4.07 15.61 -26.85
N PHE A 64 3.80 14.54 -26.08
CA PHE A 64 4.67 13.35 -26.05
C PHE A 64 4.65 12.60 -27.38
N VAL A 65 3.48 12.44 -28.00
CA VAL A 65 3.37 11.81 -29.33
C VAL A 65 4.14 12.62 -30.39
N LEU A 66 4.01 13.96 -30.39
CA LEU A 66 4.76 14.86 -31.27
C LEU A 66 6.28 14.78 -31.04
N ALA A 67 6.70 14.57 -29.79
CA ALA A 67 8.10 14.31 -29.45
C ALA A 67 8.58 12.90 -29.85
N GLY A 68 7.71 12.07 -30.45
CA GLY A 68 8.01 10.71 -30.86
C GLY A 68 8.21 9.76 -29.67
N VAL A 69 7.41 9.93 -28.62
CA VAL A 69 7.29 9.01 -27.47
C VAL A 69 6.15 8.04 -27.76
N ASP A 70 6.38 6.75 -27.52
CA ASP A 70 5.31 5.75 -27.51
C ASP A 70 4.51 5.85 -26.21
N VAL A 71 3.32 6.44 -26.31
CA VAL A 71 2.38 6.61 -25.19
C VAL A 71 1.47 5.39 -24.99
N THR A 72 1.53 4.40 -25.88
CA THR A 72 0.71 3.18 -25.84
C THR A 72 1.45 2.01 -25.18
N ALA A 73 2.77 2.10 -25.05
CA ALA A 73 3.59 1.13 -24.35
C ALA A 73 3.15 0.95 -22.89
N ASN A 74 3.01 -0.31 -22.47
CA ASN A 74 2.67 -0.71 -21.10
C ASN A 74 3.90 -0.74 -20.18
N THR A 75 4.61 0.38 -20.13
CA THR A 75 5.87 0.55 -19.39
C THR A 75 5.74 1.50 -18.20
N GLY A 76 4.52 1.99 -17.94
CA GLY A 76 4.21 3.00 -16.94
C GLY A 76 4.96 4.30 -17.13
N LEU A 77 4.99 5.12 -16.08
CA LEU A 77 5.70 6.39 -16.06
C LEU A 77 7.22 6.19 -16.25
N ILE A 78 7.80 5.08 -15.81
CA ILE A 78 9.23 4.83 -15.97
C ILE A 78 9.61 4.73 -17.44
N GLY A 79 8.82 4.03 -18.26
CA GLY A 79 9.09 4.01 -19.70
C GLY A 79 8.96 5.38 -20.36
N LEU A 80 8.07 6.25 -19.87
CA LEU A 80 8.04 7.65 -20.30
C LEU A 80 9.33 8.38 -19.90
N CYS A 81 9.77 8.23 -18.65
CA CYS A 81 11.01 8.83 -18.14
C CYS A 81 12.23 8.37 -18.93
N ASP A 82 12.33 7.08 -19.25
CA ASP A 82 13.42 6.49 -20.03
C ASP A 82 13.42 7.03 -21.46
N GLN A 83 12.26 7.09 -22.12
CA GLN A 83 12.13 7.65 -23.46
C GLN A 83 12.49 9.13 -23.51
N VAL A 84 12.02 9.93 -22.55
CA VAL A 84 12.36 11.36 -22.47
C VAL A 84 13.84 11.55 -22.15
N ASN A 85 14.42 10.80 -21.22
CA ASN A 85 15.85 10.85 -20.89
C ASN A 85 16.73 10.50 -22.10
N ALA A 86 16.35 9.50 -22.90
CA ALA A 86 17.05 9.16 -24.14
C ALA A 86 17.09 10.37 -25.10
N LYS A 87 15.99 11.12 -25.23
CA LYS A 87 15.95 12.33 -26.06
C LYS A 87 16.69 13.52 -25.45
N LEU A 88 16.69 13.66 -24.13
CA LEU A 88 17.51 14.66 -23.43
C LEU A 88 19.01 14.45 -23.65
N THR A 89 19.45 13.18 -23.75
CA THR A 89 20.84 12.85 -24.06
C THR A 89 21.26 13.38 -25.43
N SER A 90 20.32 13.43 -26.38
CA SER A 90 20.52 14.03 -27.71
C SER A 90 20.28 15.54 -27.75
N SER A 91 19.68 16.15 -26.71
CA SER A 91 19.38 17.59 -26.64
C SER A 91 19.31 18.09 -25.19
N PRO A 92 20.47 18.34 -24.54
CA PRO A 92 20.56 18.67 -23.12
C PRO A 92 19.80 19.95 -22.72
N ALA A 93 19.61 20.86 -23.67
CA ALA A 93 18.88 22.12 -23.48
C ALA A 93 17.40 21.93 -23.10
N LEU A 94 16.78 20.79 -23.44
CA LEU A 94 15.39 20.49 -23.06
C LEU A 94 15.24 20.09 -21.58
N SER A 95 16.33 19.76 -20.88
CA SER A 95 16.26 19.33 -19.48
C SER A 95 15.76 20.43 -18.53
N SER A 96 15.98 21.70 -18.91
CA SER A 96 15.49 22.89 -18.21
C SER A 96 14.02 23.20 -18.47
N ALA A 97 13.45 22.65 -19.56
CA ALA A 97 12.05 22.84 -19.93
C ALA A 97 11.09 21.83 -19.24
N LEU A 98 11.64 20.79 -18.62
CA LEU A 98 10.83 19.80 -17.91
C LEU A 98 10.36 20.33 -16.55
N PRO A 99 9.04 20.24 -16.26
CA PRO A 99 8.50 20.62 -14.96
C PRO A 99 9.18 19.88 -13.82
N LYS A 100 9.29 20.53 -12.65
CA LYS A 100 9.87 19.89 -11.46
C LYS A 100 9.06 18.66 -11.05
N GLU A 101 7.74 18.77 -11.17
CA GLU A 101 6.78 17.71 -10.88
C GLU A 101 7.05 16.47 -11.71
N TYR A 102 7.46 16.63 -12.97
CA TYR A 102 7.82 15.53 -13.85
C TYR A 102 9.07 14.79 -13.34
N LYS A 103 10.12 15.53 -12.95
CA LYS A 103 11.36 14.94 -12.41
C LYS A 103 11.12 14.21 -11.09
N ASP A 104 10.32 14.80 -10.21
CA ASP A 104 9.97 14.21 -8.92
C ASP A 104 9.10 12.94 -9.09
N ALA A 105 8.21 12.92 -10.09
CA ALA A 105 7.44 11.74 -10.47
C ALA A 105 8.33 10.60 -10.96
N CYS A 106 9.26 10.88 -11.88
CA CYS A 106 10.23 9.91 -12.39
C CYS A 106 11.07 9.31 -11.25
N ALA A 107 11.61 10.16 -10.36
CA ALA A 107 12.39 9.70 -9.21
C ALA A 107 11.57 8.81 -8.26
N THR A 108 10.33 9.22 -7.97
CA THR A 108 9.42 8.44 -7.11
C THR A 108 9.11 7.08 -7.72
N CYS A 109 8.81 7.04 -9.01
CA CYS A 109 8.53 5.77 -9.69
C CYS A 109 9.74 4.86 -9.74
N GLN A 110 10.94 5.42 -9.86
CA GLN A 110 12.18 4.64 -9.79
C GLN A 110 12.41 4.03 -8.40
N ASP A 111 12.11 4.76 -7.33
CA ASP A 111 12.14 4.24 -5.96
C ASP A 111 11.12 3.11 -5.76
N VAL A 112 9.91 3.29 -6.32
CA VAL A 112 8.85 2.27 -6.27
C VAL A 112 9.25 1.00 -7.01
N LYS A 113 9.82 1.11 -8.22
CA LYS A 113 10.35 -0.04 -8.97
C LYS A 113 11.43 -0.78 -8.17
N THR A 114 12.32 -0.04 -7.53
CA THR A 114 13.43 -0.62 -6.76
C THR A 114 12.96 -1.34 -5.49
N LYS A 115 11.99 -0.77 -4.77
CA LYS A 115 11.52 -1.32 -3.48
C LYS A 115 10.41 -2.35 -3.62
N TYR A 116 9.57 -2.18 -4.64
CA TYR A 116 8.29 -2.90 -4.73
C TYR A 116 8.09 -3.66 -6.05
N GLY A 117 9.03 -3.56 -7.01
CA GLY A 117 8.90 -4.19 -8.34
C GLY A 117 8.75 -5.71 -8.33
N GLU A 118 9.26 -6.39 -7.29
CA GLU A 118 9.14 -7.86 -7.14
C GLU A 118 7.84 -8.31 -6.44
N TYR A 119 7.07 -7.38 -5.88
CA TYR A 119 5.83 -7.68 -5.13
C TYR A 119 4.58 -7.55 -6.00
N SER A 120 4.69 -7.75 -7.31
CA SER A 120 3.57 -7.64 -8.26
C SER A 120 2.37 -8.51 -7.89
N SER A 121 2.61 -9.69 -7.31
CA SER A 121 1.55 -10.58 -6.81
C SER A 121 0.71 -10.00 -5.66
N LEU A 122 1.29 -9.09 -4.86
CA LEU A 122 0.54 -8.36 -3.83
C LEU A 122 -0.39 -7.33 -4.48
N PHE A 123 0.01 -6.75 -5.61
CA PHE A 123 -0.82 -5.81 -6.38
C PHE A 123 -1.99 -6.56 -7.04
N ASP A 124 -1.74 -7.74 -7.61
CA ASP A 124 -2.81 -8.58 -8.17
C ASP A 124 -3.88 -8.94 -7.12
N TRP A 125 -3.48 -9.16 -5.86
CA TRP A 125 -4.42 -9.38 -4.77
C TRP A 125 -5.21 -8.10 -4.43
N VAL A 126 -4.55 -6.95 -4.32
CA VAL A 126 -5.20 -5.67 -4.03
C VAL A 126 -6.19 -5.32 -5.15
N GLU A 127 -5.81 -5.42 -6.42
CA GLU A 127 -6.69 -5.23 -7.57
C GLU A 127 -7.92 -6.15 -7.53
N SER A 128 -7.77 -7.40 -7.09
CA SER A 128 -8.89 -8.36 -6.99
C SER A 128 -9.92 -8.00 -5.91
N GLN A 129 -9.47 -7.39 -4.81
CA GLN A 129 -10.33 -7.06 -3.65
C GLN A 129 -10.81 -5.61 -3.67
N CYS A 130 -10.00 -4.73 -4.25
CA CYS A 130 -10.26 -3.31 -4.34
C CYS A 130 -9.59 -2.74 -5.59
N PRO A 131 -10.27 -2.80 -6.75
CA PRO A 131 -9.69 -2.38 -8.01
C PRO A 131 -9.39 -0.88 -8.03
N LEU A 132 -8.33 -0.54 -8.74
CA LEU A 132 -7.92 0.83 -8.94
C LEU A 132 -8.91 1.57 -9.85
N THR A 133 -9.51 2.63 -9.32
CA THR A 133 -10.40 3.52 -10.09
C THR A 133 -9.63 4.77 -10.52
N GLN A 134 -10.13 5.50 -11.52
CA GLN A 134 -9.49 6.75 -11.96
C GLN A 134 -9.38 7.79 -10.83
N GLU A 135 -10.40 7.88 -9.96
CA GLU A 135 -10.42 8.81 -8.82
C GLU A 135 -9.32 8.45 -7.79
N THR A 136 -9.21 7.17 -7.44
CA THR A 136 -8.18 6.70 -6.51
C THR A 136 -6.78 6.71 -7.12
N ALA A 137 -6.65 6.49 -8.42
CA ALA A 137 -5.42 6.67 -9.17
C ALA A 137 -4.92 8.11 -9.05
N GLN A 138 -5.77 9.11 -9.34
CA GLN A 138 -5.40 10.52 -9.23
C GLN A 138 -5.04 10.92 -7.81
N TRP A 139 -5.78 10.42 -6.82
CA TRP A 139 -5.45 10.61 -5.41
C TRP A 139 -4.07 10.03 -5.07
N CYS A 140 -3.78 8.81 -5.52
CA CYS A 140 -2.48 8.18 -5.33
C CYS A 140 -1.35 8.92 -6.05
N GLY A 141 -1.57 9.39 -7.28
CA GLY A 141 -0.59 10.21 -8.01
C GLY A 141 -0.24 11.47 -7.23
N LYS A 142 -1.24 12.19 -6.71
CA LYS A 142 -1.04 13.37 -5.88
C LYS A 142 -0.31 13.05 -4.57
N PHE A 143 -0.68 11.95 -3.90
CA PHE A 143 0.00 11.48 -2.70
C PHE A 143 1.47 11.13 -2.98
N LEU A 144 1.77 10.42 -4.07
CA LEU A 144 3.12 10.01 -4.42
C LEU A 144 4.03 11.20 -4.68
N LEU A 145 3.52 12.25 -5.34
CA LEU A 145 4.24 13.49 -5.63
C LEU A 145 4.43 14.38 -4.41
N THR A 146 3.36 14.60 -3.63
CA THR A 146 3.37 15.57 -2.52
C THR A 146 3.75 14.95 -1.18
N LYS A 147 3.72 13.62 -1.08
CA LYS A 147 3.78 12.84 0.17
C LYS A 147 2.73 13.26 1.21
N ASN A 148 1.69 13.95 0.78
CA ASN A 148 0.64 14.48 1.63
C ASN A 148 -0.71 13.86 1.27
N GLN A 149 -1.52 13.53 2.27
CA GLN A 149 -2.85 12.96 2.09
C GLN A 149 -3.90 14.08 2.15
N THR A 150 -4.48 14.46 1.00
CA THR A 150 -5.40 15.62 0.94
C THR A 150 -6.78 15.38 1.53
N SER A 151 -7.21 14.13 1.57
CA SER A 151 -8.39 13.64 2.29
C SER A 151 -8.16 12.18 2.59
N LEU A 152 -8.48 11.72 3.80
CA LEU A 152 -8.29 10.32 4.19
C LEU A 152 -9.39 9.39 3.68
N TYR A 153 -10.49 9.98 3.17
CA TYR A 153 -11.70 9.24 2.80
C TYR A 153 -12.19 9.61 1.40
N ASP A 154 -12.51 10.87 1.15
CA ASP A 154 -13.05 11.28 -0.15
C ASP A 154 -11.99 11.23 -1.26
N GLY A 155 -12.31 10.50 -2.33
CA GLY A 155 -11.40 10.15 -3.42
C GLY A 155 -10.24 9.22 -3.01
N ALA A 156 -10.12 8.87 -1.73
CA ALA A 156 -9.05 8.04 -1.22
C ALA A 156 -9.37 6.55 -1.40
N PRO A 157 -8.35 5.70 -1.59
CA PRO A 157 -8.52 4.25 -1.69
C PRO A 157 -9.35 3.65 -0.55
N TYR A 158 -9.16 4.14 0.67
CA TYR A 158 -9.85 3.59 1.83
C TYR A 158 -11.39 3.66 1.72
N LYS A 159 -11.98 4.67 1.06
CA LYS A 159 -13.45 4.76 0.92
C LYS A 159 -14.03 3.62 0.10
N GLN A 160 -13.38 3.28 -1.01
CA GLN A 160 -13.80 2.14 -1.84
C GLN A 160 -13.41 0.80 -1.20
N CYS A 161 -12.26 0.73 -0.51
CA CYS A 161 -11.75 -0.50 0.07
C CYS A 161 -12.19 -0.74 1.53
N ARG A 162 -13.01 0.14 2.12
CA ARG A 162 -13.29 0.13 3.56
C ARG A 162 -13.81 -1.23 4.02
N ALA A 163 -14.83 -1.76 3.34
CA ALA A 163 -15.44 -3.03 3.70
C ALA A 163 -14.47 -4.23 3.63
N PRO A 164 -13.75 -4.47 2.51
CA PRO A 164 -12.79 -5.58 2.44
C PRO A 164 -11.61 -5.39 3.40
N VAL A 165 -11.14 -4.16 3.62
CA VAL A 165 -10.06 -3.87 4.58
C VAL A 165 -10.50 -4.18 6.01
N LEU A 166 -11.67 -3.68 6.43
CA LEU A 166 -12.20 -3.99 7.76
C LEU A 166 -12.49 -5.48 7.93
N GLY A 167 -12.91 -6.17 6.87
CA GLY A 167 -13.04 -7.63 6.83
C GLY A 167 -11.72 -8.35 7.09
N LEU A 168 -10.64 -7.94 6.42
CA LEU A 168 -9.30 -8.49 6.64
C LEU A 168 -8.81 -8.25 8.07
N TRP A 169 -8.96 -7.03 8.60
CA TRP A 169 -8.60 -6.71 9.99
C TRP A 169 -9.41 -7.51 11.00
N LYS A 170 -10.69 -7.78 10.73
CA LYS A 170 -11.53 -8.66 11.54
C LYS A 170 -10.98 -10.09 11.55
N ASP A 171 -10.68 -10.65 10.39
CA ASP A 171 -10.22 -12.04 10.28
C ASP A 171 -8.81 -12.22 10.86
N TYR A 172 -7.90 -11.29 10.59
CA TYR A 172 -6.57 -11.28 11.17
C TYR A 172 -6.62 -11.16 12.70
N GLY A 173 -7.37 -10.19 13.23
CA GLY A 173 -7.53 -10.00 14.68
C GLY A 173 -8.13 -11.22 15.37
N THR A 174 -9.09 -11.90 14.71
CA THR A 174 -9.67 -13.14 15.24
C THR A 174 -8.66 -14.28 15.26
N LYS A 175 -7.90 -14.47 14.17
CA LYS A 175 -6.86 -15.53 14.08
C LYS A 175 -5.73 -15.33 15.08
N VAL A 176 -5.19 -14.11 15.17
CA VAL A 176 -4.13 -13.78 16.15
C VAL A 176 -4.65 -13.91 17.58
N GLY A 177 -5.89 -13.49 17.84
CA GLY A 177 -6.53 -13.67 19.15
C GLY A 177 -6.61 -15.14 19.57
N ILE A 178 -7.04 -16.03 18.66
CA ILE A 178 -7.08 -17.48 18.92
C ILE A 178 -5.66 -18.03 19.17
N GLY A 179 -4.69 -17.65 18.34
CA GLY A 179 -3.30 -18.08 18.51
C GLY A 179 -2.70 -17.65 19.86
N GLY A 180 -2.98 -16.42 20.29
CA GLY A 180 -2.54 -15.91 21.59
C GLY A 180 -3.12 -16.67 22.78
N VAL A 181 -4.42 -17.02 22.74
CA VAL A 181 -5.06 -17.81 23.81
C VAL A 181 -4.43 -19.20 23.90
N VAL A 182 -4.19 -19.86 22.76
CA VAL A 182 -3.55 -21.19 22.74
C VAL A 182 -2.16 -21.12 23.35
N LEU A 183 -1.34 -20.14 22.96
CA LEU A 183 0.01 -19.96 23.51
C LEU A 183 -0.02 -19.68 25.02
N ALA A 184 -0.97 -18.88 25.50
CA ALA A 184 -1.15 -18.60 26.92
C ALA A 184 -1.50 -19.86 27.71
N VAL A 185 -2.41 -20.70 27.19
CA VAL A 185 -2.77 -21.98 27.82
C VAL A 185 -1.57 -22.93 27.88
N VAL A 186 -0.81 -23.05 26.79
CA VAL A 186 0.42 -23.87 26.77
C VAL A 186 1.43 -23.36 27.81
N SER A 187 1.64 -22.04 27.88
CA SER A 187 2.52 -21.43 28.87
C SER A 187 2.06 -21.72 30.31
N MET A 188 0.76 -21.65 30.57
CA MET A 188 0.18 -21.94 31.89
C MET A 188 0.39 -23.41 32.29
N VAL A 189 0.21 -24.33 31.34
CA VAL A 189 0.47 -25.76 31.54
C VAL A 189 1.95 -26.01 31.84
N LEU A 190 2.87 -25.38 31.11
CA LEU A 190 4.32 -25.49 31.36
C LEU A 190 4.73 -24.95 32.73
N ILE A 191 4.12 -23.85 33.20
CA ILE A 191 4.34 -23.33 34.55
C ILE A 191 3.87 -24.35 35.59
N VAL A 192 2.68 -24.93 35.43
CA VAL A 192 2.15 -25.94 36.37
C VAL A 192 3.03 -27.20 36.40
N PHE A 193 3.47 -27.70 35.24
CA PHE A 193 4.37 -28.85 35.19
C PHE A 193 5.73 -28.54 35.84
N SER A 194 6.29 -27.36 35.58
CA SER A 194 7.53 -26.90 36.24
C SER A 194 7.37 -26.83 37.76
N CYS A 195 6.26 -26.27 38.25
CA CYS A 195 5.97 -26.21 39.69
C CYS A 195 5.77 -27.60 40.31
N LYS A 196 5.12 -28.54 39.59
CA LYS A 196 4.97 -29.93 40.06
C LYS A 196 6.30 -30.69 40.07
N ALA A 197 7.12 -30.52 39.05
CA ALA A 197 8.44 -31.13 38.97
C ALA A 197 9.37 -30.65 40.10
N ALA A 198 9.41 -29.33 40.35
CA ALA A 198 10.18 -28.76 41.46
C ALA A 198 9.71 -29.27 42.84
N ARG A 199 8.38 -29.35 43.05
CA ARG A 199 7.81 -29.84 44.32
C ARG A 199 8.02 -31.35 44.53
N SER A 200 8.14 -32.13 43.45
CA SER A 200 8.45 -33.55 43.55
C SER A 200 9.88 -33.79 44.05
N GLN A 201 10.85 -32.95 43.64
CA GLN A 201 12.24 -33.04 44.11
C GLN A 201 12.39 -32.73 45.61
N ASP A 202 11.60 -31.79 46.15
CA ASP A 202 11.58 -31.51 47.60
C ASP A 202 11.00 -32.68 48.43
N ASN A 203 10.04 -33.43 47.87
CA ASN A 203 9.42 -34.57 48.56
C ASN A 203 10.30 -35.83 48.53
N ASP A 204 11.06 -36.08 47.47
CA ASP A 204 12.01 -37.20 47.41
C ASP A 204 13.23 -37.00 48.33
N GLY A 205 13.56 -35.75 48.68
CA GLY A 205 14.59 -35.43 49.67
C GLY A 205 14.22 -35.75 51.13
N TYR A 206 12.93 -35.96 51.43
CA TYR A 206 12.44 -36.24 52.79
C TYR A 206 12.16 -37.73 53.07
N SER A 207 12.36 -38.63 52.10
CA SER A 207 12.25 -40.08 52.29
C SER A 207 13.62 -40.79 52.41
N GLY A 208 14.70 -40.03 52.52
CA GLY A 208 16.06 -40.52 52.72
C GLY A 208 16.74 -39.88 53.92
N ALA A 209 16.16 -39.98 55.11
CA ALA A 209 16.82 -39.73 56.39
C ALA A 209 16.21 -40.60 57.49
#